data_AF-A0A1D6FUI2-F1
#
_entry.id   AF-A0A1D6FUI2-F1
#
_cell.length_a   1.000
_cell.length_b   1.000
_cell.length_c   1.000
_cell.angle_alpha   90.00
_cell.angle_beta   90.00
_cell.angle_gamma   90.00
#
_symmetry.space_group_name_H-M   'P 1'
#
loop_
_entity.id
_entity.type
_entity.pdbx_description
1 polymer ?
#
loop_
_entity_poly.entity_id
_entity_poly.type
_entity_poly.pdbx_seq_one_letter_code
_entity_poly.pdbx_strand_id
1 'polypeptide(L)'
;MSELDEDSDGFLQPHEMEAYIRGLIPNLAQLRDMPTAFVQMFCRIAARKFFFFCDPHKRGKACIKKVLLSNCLQELMELHQESEEEVTDVEQAENWFSLTSAQRICGMSAVILAKLLFSPLDFVLVCCMLCI
;
A
#
# COMPACT_ATOMS: atom_id res chain seq x y z
N MET A 1 -17.44 -4.98 -18.26
CA MET A 1 -16.05 -5.10 -17.80
C MET A 1 -15.81 -4.01 -16.79
N SER A 2 -15.37 -4.36 -15.58
CA SER A 2 -14.73 -3.39 -14.70
C SER A 2 -13.34 -3.08 -15.25
N GLU A 3 -12.92 -1.83 -15.22
CA GLU A 3 -11.59 -1.40 -15.71
C GLU A 3 -10.41 -2.01 -14.93
N LEU A 4 -10.68 -2.70 -13.83
CA LEU A 4 -9.69 -3.23 -12.88
C LEU A 4 -9.58 -4.76 -12.87
N ASP A 5 -10.54 -5.45 -13.50
CA ASP A 5 -10.59 -6.92 -13.60
C ASP A 5 -10.86 -7.23 -15.07
N GLU A 6 -9.79 -7.18 -15.86
CA GLU A 6 -9.87 -7.21 -17.33
C GLU A 6 -10.40 -8.56 -17.85
N ASP A 7 -10.08 -9.66 -17.16
CA ASP A 7 -10.49 -11.01 -17.52
C ASP A 7 -11.76 -11.48 -16.78
N SER A 8 -12.26 -10.69 -15.82
CA SER A 8 -13.44 -10.98 -15.00
C SER A 8 -13.30 -12.28 -14.19
N ASP A 9 -12.08 -12.64 -13.78
CA ASP A 9 -11.79 -13.85 -12.99
C ASP A 9 -12.06 -13.65 -11.48
N GLY A 10 -12.32 -12.41 -11.05
CA GLY A 10 -12.59 -12.05 -9.65
C GLY A 10 -11.33 -11.89 -8.78
N PHE A 11 -10.16 -11.80 -9.41
CA PHE A 11 -8.87 -11.55 -8.77
C PHE A 11 -8.21 -10.31 -9.37
N LEU A 12 -7.26 -9.76 -8.62
CA LEU A 12 -6.41 -8.67 -9.06
C LEU A 12 -4.97 -9.17 -9.13
N GLN A 13 -4.33 -8.90 -10.26
CA GLN A 13 -2.89 -9.01 -10.45
C GLN A 13 -2.17 -7.80 -9.83
N PRO A 14 -0.85 -7.86 -9.61
CA PRO A 14 -0.12 -6.77 -8.98
C PRO A 14 -0.26 -5.43 -9.71
N HIS A 15 -0.28 -5.43 -11.04
CA HIS A 15 -0.40 -4.20 -11.84
C HIS A 15 -1.81 -3.60 -11.77
N GLU A 16 -2.86 -4.44 -11.75
CA GLU A 16 -4.26 -4.03 -11.55
C GLU A 16 -4.46 -3.42 -10.15
N MET A 17 -3.83 -4.03 -9.13
CA MET A 17 -3.85 -3.48 -7.77
C MET A 17 -3.12 -2.13 -7.69
N GLU A 18 -1.96 -1.98 -8.33
CA GLU A 18 -1.26 -0.68 -8.40
C GLU A 18 -2.10 0.39 -9.11
N ALA A 19 -2.79 0.02 -10.20
CA ALA A 19 -3.68 0.91 -10.94
C ALA A 19 -4.89 1.32 -10.09
N TYR A 20 -5.52 0.38 -9.38
CA TYR A 20 -6.60 0.66 -8.43
C TYR A 20 -6.17 1.67 -7.38
N ILE A 21 -5.05 1.43 -6.69
CA ILE A 21 -4.54 2.33 -5.64
C ILE A 21 -4.22 3.71 -6.22
N ARG A 22 -3.61 3.76 -7.41
CA ARG A 22 -3.32 5.04 -8.08
C ARG A 22 -4.57 5.85 -8.37
N GLY A 23 -5.64 5.19 -8.82
CA GLY A 23 -6.94 5.84 -9.06
C GLY A 23 -7.59 6.38 -7.78
N LEU A 24 -7.27 5.80 -6.62
CA LEU A 24 -7.77 6.28 -5.33
C LEU A 24 -7.03 7.51 -4.81
N ILE A 25 -5.71 7.62 -5.03
CA ILE A 25 -4.85 8.70 -4.46
C ILE A 25 -5.47 10.10 -4.57
N PRO A 26 -6.03 10.55 -5.72
CA PRO A 26 -6.61 11.90 -5.82
C PRO A 26 -7.78 12.16 -4.86
N ASN A 27 -8.47 11.11 -4.41
CA ASN A 27 -9.60 11.18 -3.49
C ASN A 27 -9.19 11.01 -2.02
N LEU A 28 -7.94 10.64 -1.75
CA LEU A 28 -7.41 10.44 -0.40
C LEU A 28 -6.75 11.74 0.06
N ALA A 29 -7.41 12.49 0.94
CA ALA A 29 -6.97 13.81 1.41
C ALA A 29 -5.50 13.82 1.85
N GLN A 30 -5.07 12.78 2.57
CA GLN A 30 -3.69 12.67 3.09
C GLN A 30 -2.64 12.30 2.01
N LEU A 31 -3.06 11.82 0.84
CA LEU A 31 -2.16 11.38 -0.22
C LEU A 31 -2.23 12.25 -1.49
N ARG A 32 -3.24 13.12 -1.62
CA ARG A 32 -3.46 13.92 -2.84
C ARG A 32 -2.28 14.83 -3.20
N ASP A 33 -1.57 15.33 -2.19
CA ASP A 33 -0.43 16.25 -2.33
C ASP A 33 0.94 15.53 -2.42
N MET A 34 0.91 14.19 -2.56
CA MET A 34 2.11 13.38 -2.69
C MET A 34 2.91 13.75 -3.97
N PRO A 35 4.25 13.88 -3.89
CA PRO A 35 5.07 14.14 -5.06
C PRO A 35 4.88 13.07 -6.14
N THR A 36 4.65 13.49 -7.38
CA THR A 36 4.39 12.57 -8.51
C THR A 36 5.51 11.53 -8.69
N ALA A 37 6.76 11.91 -8.42
CA ALA A 37 7.90 11.01 -8.46
C ALA A 37 7.81 9.86 -7.44
N PHE A 38 7.06 10.05 -6.35
CA PHE A 38 6.88 9.06 -5.27
C PHE A 38 5.64 8.18 -5.46
N VAL A 39 4.64 8.63 -6.22
CA VAL A 39 3.37 7.91 -6.43
C VAL A 39 3.58 6.48 -6.90
N GLN A 40 4.45 6.24 -7.89
CA GLN A 40 4.73 4.88 -8.39
C GLN A 40 5.31 3.98 -7.29
N MET A 41 6.19 4.52 -6.45
CA MET A 41 6.79 3.77 -5.35
C MET A 41 5.76 3.45 -4.27
N PHE A 42 4.92 4.44 -3.92
CA PHE A 42 3.81 4.26 -2.99
C PHE A 42 2.85 3.16 -3.46
N CYS A 43 2.37 3.23 -4.71
CA CYS A 43 1.47 2.21 -5.28
C CYS A 43 2.08 0.81 -5.17
N ARG A 44 3.36 0.66 -5.50
CA ARG A 44 4.07 -0.64 -5.42
C ARG A 44 4.16 -1.16 -3.99
N ILE A 45 4.43 -0.28 -3.03
CA ILE A 45 4.48 -0.62 -1.61
C ILE A 45 3.08 -1.05 -1.14
N ALA A 46 2.07 -0.21 -1.38
CA ALA A 46 0.68 -0.47 -1.01
C ALA A 46 0.14 -1.77 -1.64
N ALA A 47 0.42 -2.03 -2.92
CA ALA A 47 0.04 -3.28 -3.57
C ALA A 47 0.67 -4.48 -2.86
N ARG A 48 1.98 -4.48 -2.60
CA ARG A 48 2.64 -5.58 -1.86
C ARG A 48 2.01 -5.85 -0.51
N LYS A 49 1.57 -4.80 0.17
CA LYS A 49 0.87 -4.88 1.45
C LYS A 49 -0.46 -5.63 1.30
N PHE A 50 -1.28 -5.29 0.30
CA PHE A 50 -2.48 -6.07 -0.03
C PHE A 50 -2.18 -7.54 -0.31
N PHE A 51 -1.15 -7.85 -1.11
CA PHE A 51 -0.82 -9.25 -1.43
C PHE A 51 -0.32 -10.03 -0.21
N PHE A 52 0.39 -9.38 0.72
CA PHE A 52 0.82 -10.02 1.95
C PHE A 52 -0.36 -10.55 2.79
N PHE A 53 -1.44 -9.77 2.90
CA PHE A 53 -2.61 -10.14 3.70
C PHE A 53 -3.69 -10.90 2.89
N CYS A 54 -3.91 -10.54 1.63
CA CYS A 54 -5.01 -11.05 0.81
C CYS A 54 -4.62 -12.28 -0.04
N ASP A 55 -3.33 -12.58 -0.19
CA ASP A 55 -2.80 -13.77 -0.88
C ASP A 55 -1.90 -14.63 0.05
N PRO A 56 -2.49 -15.25 1.09
CA PRO A 56 -1.72 -16.06 2.05
C PRO A 56 -1.04 -17.28 1.42
N HIS A 57 -1.52 -17.73 0.25
CA HIS A 57 -0.94 -18.85 -0.48
C HIS A 57 0.09 -18.43 -1.53
N LYS A 58 0.41 -17.13 -1.64
CA LYS A 58 1.40 -16.57 -2.56
C LYS A 58 1.20 -17.02 -4.01
N ARG A 59 -0.05 -17.04 -4.46
CA ARG A 59 -0.43 -17.38 -5.84
C ARG A 59 -0.13 -16.26 -6.83
N GLY A 60 0.21 -15.07 -6.35
CA GLY A 60 0.47 -13.89 -7.18
C GLY A 60 -0.80 -13.20 -7.66
N LYS A 61 -1.97 -13.51 -7.05
CA LYS A 61 -3.24 -12.82 -7.31
C LYS A 61 -4.07 -12.65 -6.05
N ALA A 62 -4.70 -11.49 -5.88
CA ALA A 62 -5.52 -11.15 -4.72
C ALA A 62 -7.00 -11.29 -5.06
N CYS A 63 -7.77 -12.08 -4.30
CA CYS A 63 -9.21 -12.19 -4.52
C CYS A 63 -9.92 -10.88 -4.15
N ILE A 64 -10.70 -10.31 -5.08
CA ILE A 64 -11.38 -9.01 -4.89
C ILE A 64 -12.26 -9.04 -3.63
N LYS A 65 -13.03 -10.11 -3.42
CA LYS A 65 -13.87 -10.27 -2.21
C LYS A 65 -13.06 -10.21 -0.92
N LYS A 66 -11.85 -10.78 -0.91
CA LYS A 66 -10.96 -10.72 0.26
C LYS A 66 -10.41 -9.31 0.47
N VAL A 67 -10.03 -8.64 -0.61
CA VAL A 67 -9.56 -7.24 -0.57
C VAL A 67 -10.64 -6.33 0.02
N LEU A 68 -11.89 -6.45 -0.45
CA LEU A 68 -13.02 -5.66 0.02
C LEU A 68 -13.37 -5.88 1.51
N LEU A 69 -13.06 -7.06 2.04
CA LEU A 69 -13.30 -7.43 3.44
C LEU A 69 -12.03 -7.31 4.31
N SER A 70 -10.93 -6.82 3.76
CA SER A 70 -9.63 -6.78 4.45
C SER A 70 -9.50 -5.53 5.32
N ASN A 71 -8.79 -5.67 6.46
CA ASN A 71 -8.36 -4.52 7.26
C ASN A 71 -7.47 -3.56 6.44
N CYS A 72 -6.73 -4.09 5.46
CA CYS A 72 -5.90 -3.27 4.58
C CYS A 72 -6.70 -2.24 3.80
N LEU A 73 -7.87 -2.61 3.28
CA LEU A 73 -8.71 -1.65 2.58
C LEU A 73 -9.30 -0.63 3.56
N GLN A 74 -9.70 -1.07 4.76
CA GLN A 74 -10.19 -0.16 5.79
C GLN A 74 -9.15 0.91 6.14
N GLU A 75 -7.91 0.51 6.45
CA GLU A 75 -6.79 1.43 6.74
C GLU A 75 -6.51 2.39 5.57
N LEU A 76 -6.60 1.92 4.31
CA LEU A 76 -6.44 2.77 3.15
C LEU A 76 -7.57 3.82 3.04
N MET A 77 -8.81 3.41 3.34
CA MET A 77 -9.97 4.30 3.28
C MET A 77 -10.02 5.30 4.44
N GLU A 78 -9.36 5.05 5.56
CA GLU A 78 -9.19 6.03 6.64
C GLU A 78 -8.46 7.30 6.15
N LEU A 79 -7.58 7.17 5.14
CA LEU A 79 -6.88 8.31 4.52
C LEU A 79 -7.80 9.25 3.72
N HIS A 80 -9.06 8.84 3.52
CA HIS A 80 -10.10 9.66 2.88
C HIS A 80 -10.70 10.69 3.86
N GLN A 81 -10.56 10.52 5.18
CA GLN A 81 -11.18 11.42 6.15
C GLN A 81 -10.67 12.86 5.96
N GLU A 82 -11.60 13.79 5.74
CA GLU A 82 -11.36 15.19 5.36
C GLU A 82 -10.90 16.08 6.53
N SER A 83 -10.94 15.60 7.77
CA SER A 83 -10.46 16.34 8.93
C SER A 83 -8.93 16.27 9.02
N GLU A 84 -8.30 17.21 8.33
CA GLU A 84 -6.91 17.62 8.57
C GLU A 84 -6.71 18.14 10.02
N GLU A 85 -7.82 18.40 10.73
CA GLU A 85 -7.87 18.74 12.16
C GLU A 85 -7.58 17.51 13.03
N GLU A 86 -6.34 17.46 13.52
CA GLU A 86 -5.85 16.63 14.64
C GLU A 86 -5.63 15.12 14.41
N VAL A 87 -5.22 14.67 13.22
CA VAL A 87 -4.51 13.37 13.17
C VAL A 87 -3.06 13.61 13.58
N THR A 88 -2.71 13.19 14.79
CA THR A 88 -1.36 13.35 15.34
C THR A 88 -0.34 12.54 14.52
N ASP A 89 0.93 12.95 14.52
CA ASP A 89 2.02 12.20 13.87
C ASP A 89 2.13 10.74 14.35
N VAL A 90 1.58 10.46 15.54
CA VAL A 90 1.51 9.12 16.14
C VAL A 90 0.43 8.28 15.45
N GLU A 91 -0.77 8.80 15.24
CA GLU A 91 -1.85 8.08 14.55
C GLU A 91 -1.53 7.84 13.08
N GLN A 92 -0.85 8.79 12.42
CA GLN A 92 -0.33 8.56 11.07
C GLN A 92 0.77 7.48 11.04
N ALA A 93 1.53 7.31 12.12
CA ALA A 93 2.56 6.27 12.21
C ALA A 93 1.96 4.87 12.37
N GLU A 94 0.78 4.76 12.99
CA GLU A 94 0.06 3.49 13.13
C GLU A 94 -0.60 3.05 11.82
N ASN A 95 -1.10 4.01 11.03
CA ASN A 95 -1.64 3.68 9.72
C ASN A 95 -0.52 3.31 8.72
N TRP A 96 -0.59 2.07 8.25
CA TRP A 96 0.39 1.44 7.39
C TRP A 96 0.40 2.00 5.96
N PHE A 97 -0.68 2.64 5.52
CA PHE A 97 -0.84 3.29 4.22
C PHE A 97 -0.59 4.81 4.26
N SER A 98 -0.30 5.40 5.42
CA SER A 98 0.05 6.82 5.49
C SER A 98 1.30 7.16 4.67
N LEU A 99 1.38 8.41 4.21
CA LEU A 99 2.56 8.88 3.48
C LEU A 99 3.83 8.75 4.33
N THR A 100 3.75 9.10 5.62
CA THR A 100 4.85 9.01 6.58
C THR A 100 5.35 7.58 6.74
N SER A 101 4.45 6.60 6.85
CA SER A 101 4.81 5.17 6.92
C SER A 101 5.49 4.69 5.63
N ALA A 102 4.97 5.07 4.46
CA ALA A 102 5.58 4.74 3.18
C ALA A 102 6.97 5.40 3.01
N GLN A 103 7.12 6.64 3.45
CA GLN A 103 8.39 7.37 3.45
C GLN A 103 9.39 6.77 4.42
N ARG A 104 9.00 6.28 5.60
CA ARG A 104 9.91 5.56 6.51
C ARG A 104 10.43 4.28 5.88
N ILE A 105 9.56 3.50 5.25
CA ILE A 105 9.96 2.29 4.51
C ILE A 105 10.92 2.67 3.36
N CYS A 106 10.69 3.79 2.67
CA CYS A 106 11.59 4.28 1.62
C CYS A 106 12.88 4.96 2.12
N GLY A 107 12.84 5.63 3.26
CA GLY A 107 13.99 6.26 3.89
C GLY A 107 14.92 5.20 4.50
N MET A 108 14.34 4.19 5.13
CA MET A 108 15.03 2.93 5.43
C MET A 108 15.50 2.27 4.14
N SER A 109 14.72 2.28 3.05
CA SER A 109 15.16 1.74 1.77
C SER A 109 16.26 2.55 1.10
N ALA A 110 16.53 3.82 1.43
CA ALA A 110 17.73 4.53 0.94
C ALA A 110 19.00 4.08 1.68
N VAL A 111 18.90 3.86 2.99
CA VAL A 111 19.97 3.29 3.83
C VAL A 111 20.18 1.79 3.55
N ILE A 112 19.11 1.06 3.21
CA ILE A 112 19.11 -0.35 2.81
C ILE A 112 19.43 -0.48 1.31
N LEU A 113 19.10 0.48 0.43
CA LEU A 113 19.55 0.53 -0.98
C LEU A 113 21.07 0.63 -1.03
N ALA A 114 21.66 1.37 -0.09
CA ALA A 114 23.12 1.40 0.07
C ALA A 114 23.71 0.03 0.48
N LYS A 115 22.88 -0.96 0.86
CA LYS A 115 23.31 -2.31 1.26
C LYS A 115 22.77 -3.46 0.38
N LEU A 116 21.59 -3.38 -0.23
CA LEU A 116 20.89 -4.53 -0.81
C LEU A 116 20.00 -4.16 -1.99
N LEU A 117 20.41 -4.58 -3.18
CA LEU A 117 19.55 -4.76 -4.35
C LEU A 117 18.45 -5.78 -4.03
N PHE A 118 17.22 -5.31 -3.84
CA PHE A 118 15.93 -6.02 -3.89
C PHE A 118 15.94 -7.56 -3.80
N SER A 119 15.80 -8.11 -2.60
CA SER A 119 15.25 -9.45 -2.37
C SER A 119 13.84 -9.36 -1.77
N PRO A 120 12.85 -10.15 -2.23
CA PRO A 120 11.48 -10.14 -1.68
C PRO A 120 11.39 -10.59 -0.21
N LEU A 121 12.45 -11.20 0.34
CA LEU A 121 12.53 -11.63 1.74
C LEU A 121 12.84 -10.47 2.70
N ASP A 122 13.58 -9.44 2.26
CA ASP A 122 13.98 -8.32 3.12
C ASP A 122 12.80 -7.40 3.45
N PHE A 123 11.82 -7.31 2.55
CA PHE A 123 10.62 -6.50 2.78
C PHE A 123 9.70 -7.11 3.82
N VAL A 124 9.66 -8.45 3.93
CA VAL A 124 8.92 -9.15 5.00
C VAL A 124 9.59 -8.87 6.35
N LEU A 125 10.91 -8.78 6.39
CA LEU A 125 11.64 -8.44 7.63
C LEU A 125 11.42 -6.98 8.04
N VAL A 126 11.38 -6.03 7.09
CA VAL A 126 11.04 -4.62 7.38
C VAL A 126 9.57 -4.47 7.79
N CYS A 127 8.66 -5.20 7.14
CA CYS A 127 7.26 -5.29 7.54
C CYS A 127 7.11 -5.88 8.95
N CYS A 128 7.83 -6.96 9.28
CA CYS A 128 7.84 -7.56 10.62
C CYS A 128 8.51 -6.68 11.68
N MET A 129 9.55 -5.91 11.34
CA MET A 129 10.22 -4.98 12.26
C MET A 129 9.38 -3.74 12.57
N LEU A 130 8.43 -3.37 11.70
CA LEU A 130 7.40 -2.36 12.01
C LEU A 130 6.22 -2.95 12.82
N CYS A 131 6.21 -4.26 13.10
CA CYS A 131 5.21 -4.92 13.94
C CYS A 131 5.66 -5.13 15.40
N ILE A 132 6.72 -4.43 15.87
CA ILE A 132 7.15 -4.38 17.28
C ILE A 132 7.26 -2.92 17.72
#